data_AF-A0A7L4NN64-F1
#
_entry.id   AF-A0A7L4NN64-F1
#
_cell.length_a   1.000
_cell.length_b   1.000
_cell.length_c   1.000
_cell.angle_alpha   90.00
_cell.angle_beta   90.00
_cell.angle_gamma   90.00
#
_symmetry.space_group_name_H-M   'P 1'
#
loop_
_entity.id
_entity.type
_entity.pdbx_description
1 polymer ?
#
loop_
_entity_poly.entity_id
_entity_poly.type
_entity_poly.pdbx_seq_one_letter_code
_entity_poly.pdbx_strand_id
1 'polypeptide(L)'
;ESIDLGEIMFSLCYLPTAGRMTLTVIKCRNLKAMDITGASDPYVKVSLMCEGRRLKKRKTTTKKNTLNPVYNEAIIFDIPPENVDQVSLSIAVMDYDR
;
A
#
# COMPACT_ATOMS: atom_id res chain seq x y z
N GLU A 1 -15.19 -14.03 15.69
CA GLU A 1 -14.23 -14.46 14.65
C GLU A 1 -13.59 -13.24 14.01
N SER A 2 -12.28 -13.26 13.77
CA SER A 2 -11.61 -12.25 12.95
C SER A 2 -12.00 -12.48 11.50
N ILE A 3 -12.58 -11.47 10.85
CA ILE A 3 -12.87 -11.53 9.41
C ILE A 3 -11.53 -11.54 8.67
N ASP A 4 -11.28 -12.58 7.88
CA ASP A 4 -10.13 -12.63 6.98
C ASP A 4 -10.36 -11.69 5.80
N LEU A 5 -9.46 -10.72 5.62
CA LEU A 5 -9.51 -9.72 4.54
C LEU A 5 -8.46 -9.98 3.45
N GLY A 6 -7.65 -11.04 3.61
CA GLY A 6 -6.53 -11.37 2.76
C GLY A 6 -5.19 -10.79 3.23
N GLU A 7 -4.16 -11.07 2.44
CA GLU A 7 -2.77 -10.77 2.75
C GLU A 7 -2.15 -9.85 1.71
N ILE A 8 -1.22 -8.99 2.13
CA ILE A 8 -0.39 -8.15 1.25
C ILE A 8 1.09 -8.48 1.47
N MET A 9 1.82 -8.65 0.36
CA MET A 9 3.27 -8.82 0.35
C MET A 9 3.92 -7.57 -0.22
N PHE A 10 4.80 -6.95 0.56
CA PHE A 10 5.55 -5.77 0.18
C PHE A 10 6.98 -5.82 0.75
N SER A 11 7.88 -5.03 0.20
CA SER A 11 9.20 -4.78 0.76
C SER A 11 9.40 -3.30 1.07
N LEU A 12 10.25 -3.01 2.05
CA LEU A 12 10.59 -1.65 2.47
C LEU A 12 12.11 -1.51 2.52
N CYS A 13 12.64 -0.45 1.92
CA CYS A 13 14.05 -0.13 1.93
C CYS A 13 14.24 1.37 2.14
N TYR A 14 15.02 1.74 3.15
CA TYR A 14 15.40 3.12 3.41
C TYR A 14 16.87 3.34 3.10
N LEU A 15 17.18 4.39 2.33
CA LEU A 15 18.53 4.84 2.05
C LEU A 15 18.77 6.21 2.73
N PRO A 16 19.41 6.24 3.92
CA PRO A 16 19.58 7.46 4.70
C PRO A 16 20.33 8.57 3.95
N THR A 17 21.41 8.22 3.24
CA THR A 17 22.24 9.19 2.50
C THR A 17 21.46 9.96 1.43
N ALA A 18 20.43 9.34 0.85
CA ALA A 18 19.57 9.97 -0.15
C ALA A 18 18.25 10.47 0.44
N GLY A 19 18.02 10.28 1.75
CA GLY A 19 16.73 10.54 2.39
C GLY A 19 15.57 9.87 1.65
N ARG A 20 15.72 8.60 1.22
CA ARG A 20 14.76 7.94 0.32
C ARG A 20 14.22 6.64 0.90
N MET A 21 12.90 6.59 1.07
CA MET A 21 12.15 5.39 1.42
C MET A 21 11.48 4.81 0.17
N THR A 22 11.80 3.56 -0.16
CA THR A 22 11.17 2.82 -1.26
C THR A 22 10.34 1.68 -0.69
N LEU A 23 9.04 1.72 -0.95
CA LEU A 23 8.11 0.64 -0.66
C LEU A 23 7.74 -0.05 -1.97
N THR A 24 8.06 -1.33 -2.11
CA THR A 24 7.66 -2.11 -3.30
C THR A 24 6.44 -2.94 -2.96
N VAL A 25 5.31 -2.64 -3.58
CA VAL A 25 4.10 -3.47 -3.48
C VAL A 25 4.26 -4.63 -4.45
N ILE A 26 4.28 -5.86 -3.94
CA ILE A 26 4.58 -7.04 -4.76
C ILE A 26 3.27 -7.69 -5.22
N LYS A 27 2.46 -8.19 -4.29
CA LYS A 27 1.19 -8.87 -4.57
C LYS A 27 0.26 -8.88 -3.36
N CYS A 28 -1.00 -9.17 -3.58
CA CYS A 28 -1.94 -9.58 -2.52
C CYS A 28 -2.44 -11.01 -2.78
N ARG A 29 -2.97 -11.65 -1.74
CA ARG A 29 -3.55 -12.99 -1.81
C ARG A 29 -4.84 -13.07 -1.02
N ASN A 30 -5.79 -13.86 -1.52
CA ASN A 30 -7.06 -14.15 -0.85
C ASN A 30 -7.78 -12.91 -0.35
N LEU A 31 -7.77 -11.83 -1.14
CA LEU A 31 -8.52 -10.63 -0.80
C LEU A 31 -10.00 -10.97 -0.68
N LYS A 32 -10.69 -10.30 0.24
CA LYS A 32 -12.15 -10.39 0.34
C LYS A 32 -12.78 -9.80 -0.93
N ALA A 33 -13.73 -10.52 -1.52
CA ALA A 33 -14.57 -9.98 -2.59
C ALA A 33 -15.49 -8.90 -2.02
N MET A 34 -15.43 -7.69 -2.59
CA MET A 34 -16.29 -6.58 -2.20
C MET A 34 -17.35 -6.28 -3.26
N ASP A 35 -17.14 -6.71 -4.51
CA ASP A 35 -18.12 -6.59 -5.58
C ASP A 35 -19.12 -7.76 -5.62
N ILE A 36 -20.32 -7.48 -6.13
CA ILE A 36 -21.39 -8.48 -6.38
C ILE A 36 -20.91 -9.57 -7.35
N THR A 37 -19.92 -9.28 -8.20
CA THR A 37 -19.30 -10.23 -9.13
C THR A 37 -18.52 -11.34 -8.44
N GLY A 38 -18.30 -11.26 -7.12
CA GLY A 38 -17.47 -12.19 -6.37
C GLY A 38 -15.97 -11.90 -6.49
N ALA A 39 -15.60 -10.71 -6.96
CA ALA A 39 -14.22 -10.24 -7.07
C ALA A 39 -14.07 -8.83 -6.48
N SER A 40 -12.95 -8.19 -6.80
CA SER A 40 -12.66 -6.78 -6.50
C SER A 40 -11.79 -6.21 -7.63
N ASP A 41 -11.74 -4.88 -7.71
CA ASP A 41 -10.81 -4.08 -8.49
C ASP A 41 -9.73 -3.44 -7.57
N PRO A 42 -8.83 -4.25 -6.95
CA PRO A 42 -7.95 -3.76 -5.90
C PRO A 42 -6.86 -2.79 -6.38
N TYR A 43 -6.55 -1.82 -5.53
CA TYR A 43 -5.33 -1.02 -5.57
C TYR A 43 -4.76 -0.80 -4.16
N VAL A 44 -3.45 -0.61 -4.05
CA VAL A 44 -2.81 -0.33 -2.76
C VAL A 44 -2.58 1.17 -2.61
N LYS A 45 -3.14 1.74 -1.54
CA LYS A 45 -2.97 3.14 -1.13
C LYS A 45 -1.91 3.19 -0.03
N VAL A 46 -0.88 4.01 -0.24
CA VAL A 46 0.20 4.22 0.73
C VAL A 46 0.22 5.68 1.15
N SER A 47 0.06 5.92 2.45
CA SER A 47 0.03 7.26 3.05
C SER A 47 1.21 7.43 4.00
N LEU A 48 2.01 8.47 3.77
CA LEU A 48 3.01 8.93 4.72
C LEU A 48 2.31 9.80 5.78
N MET A 49 2.47 9.42 7.03
CA MET A 49 1.82 10.02 8.19
C MET A 49 2.88 10.61 9.12
N CYS A 50 2.56 11.71 9.80
CA CYS A 50 3.34 12.28 10.89
C CYS A 50 2.35 12.81 11.93
N GLU A 51 2.50 12.40 13.20
CA GLU A 51 1.61 12.82 14.31
C GLU A 51 0.11 12.68 13.98
N GLY A 52 -0.28 11.57 13.34
CA GLY A 52 -1.67 11.30 12.93
C GLY A 52 -2.15 12.10 11.69
N ARG A 53 -1.37 13.06 11.20
CA ARG A 53 -1.68 13.82 9.99
C ARG A 53 -1.06 13.17 8.76
N ARG A 54 -1.85 13.07 7.67
CA ARG A 54 -1.34 12.61 6.38
C ARG A 54 -0.54 13.70 5.69
N LEU A 55 0.75 13.44 5.44
CA LEU A 55 1.65 14.33 4.71
C LEU A 55 1.59 14.12 3.20
N LYS A 56 1.68 12.86 2.75
CA LYS A 56 1.70 12.50 1.32
C LYS A 56 0.94 11.21 1.08
N LYS A 57 0.34 11.07 -0.10
CA LYS A 57 -0.39 9.87 -0.53
C LYS A 57 0.07 9.47 -1.92
N ARG A 58 0.30 8.17 -2.12
CA ARG A 58 0.51 7.55 -3.43
C ARG A 58 -0.33 6.28 -3.52
N LYS A 59 -0.55 5.77 -4.73
CA LYS A 59 -1.25 4.51 -4.96
C LYS A 59 -0.61 3.74 -6.11
N THR A 60 -0.80 2.43 -6.12
CA THR A 60 -0.48 1.58 -7.27
C THR A 60 -1.49 1.76 -8.40
N THR A 61 -1.25 1.11 -9.53
CA THR A 61 -2.30 0.83 -10.51
C THR A 61 -3.41 -0.02 -9.89
N THR A 62 -4.62 0.13 -10.42
CA THR A 62 -5.77 -0.72 -10.09
C THR A 62 -5.71 -1.98 -10.94
N LYS A 63 -5.84 -3.16 -10.33
CA LYS A 63 -5.99 -4.43 -11.04
C LYS A 63 -7.45 -4.81 -11.04
N LYS A 64 -8.00 -5.19 -12.19
CA LYS A 64 -9.43 -5.46 -12.32
C LYS A 64 -9.78 -6.90 -12.02
N ASN A 65 -10.95 -7.11 -11.42
CA ASN A 65 -11.63 -8.40 -11.25
C ASN A 65 -10.70 -9.50 -10.72
N THR A 66 -9.99 -9.23 -9.61
CA THR A 66 -9.04 -10.18 -9.02
C THR A 66 -8.93 -10.05 -7.51
N LEU A 67 -8.87 -11.20 -6.84
CA LEU A 67 -8.59 -11.30 -5.40
C LEU A 67 -7.10 -11.62 -5.10
N ASN A 68 -6.29 -11.78 -6.15
CA ASN A 68 -4.86 -12.12 -6.06
C ASN A 68 -4.01 -11.23 -6.97
N PRO A 69 -4.10 -9.89 -6.84
CA PRO A 69 -3.39 -8.97 -7.73
C PRO A 69 -1.87 -9.06 -7.54
N VAL A 70 -1.14 -8.96 -8.65
CA VAL A 70 0.32 -8.76 -8.67
C VAL A 70 0.60 -7.34 -9.18
N TYR A 71 1.36 -6.56 -8.40
CA TYR A 71 1.67 -5.18 -8.71
C TYR A 71 3.11 -5.03 -9.20
N ASN A 72 4.09 -5.48 -8.40
CA ASN A 72 5.52 -5.20 -8.61
C ASN A 72 5.82 -3.71 -8.82
N GLU A 73 5.15 -2.85 -8.06
CA GLU A 73 5.22 -1.39 -8.20
C GLU A 73 5.98 -0.75 -7.04
N ALA A 74 6.95 0.11 -7.35
CA ALA A 74 7.70 0.86 -6.37
C ALA A 74 7.04 2.22 -6.08
N ILE A 75 6.84 2.52 -4.79
CA ILE A 75 6.33 3.77 -4.26
C ILE A 75 7.43 4.43 -3.44
N ILE A 76 7.82 5.64 -3.83
CA ILE A 76 8.98 6.34 -3.25
C ILE A 76 8.55 7.58 -2.46
N PHE A 77 9.08 7.73 -1.26
CA PHE A 77 8.96 8.93 -0.44
C PHE A 77 10.34 9.49 -0.11
N ASP A 78 10.49 10.80 -0.24
CA ASP A 78 11.67 11.51 0.23
C ASP A 78 11.44 11.85 1.71
N ILE A 79 12.23 11.25 2.58
CA ILE A 79 12.18 11.33 4.04
C ILE A 79 13.61 11.57 4.54
N PRO A 80 13.96 12.80 4.96
CA PRO A 80 15.24 13.08 5.57
C PRO A 80 15.52 12.18 6.79
N PRO A 81 16.77 11.79 7.06
CA PRO A 81 17.12 10.93 8.19
C PRO A 81 16.59 11.43 9.54
N GLU A 82 16.64 12.75 9.76
CA GLU A 82 16.17 13.42 10.98
C GLU A 82 14.65 13.31 11.21
N ASN A 83 13.88 12.96 10.17
CA ASN A 83 12.42 12.82 10.24
C ASN A 83 11.95 11.36 10.26
N VAL A 84 12.83 10.38 10.03
CA VAL A 84 12.41 8.97 9.79
C VAL A 84 11.67 8.36 10.98
N ASP A 85 12.08 8.71 12.21
CA ASP A 85 11.48 8.19 13.45
C ASP A 85 10.13 8.86 13.79
N GLN A 86 9.83 10.00 13.16
CA GLN A 86 8.60 10.77 13.42
C GLN A 86 7.46 10.40 12.47
N VAL A 87 7.78 9.63 11.41
CA VAL A 87 6.83 9.29 10.36
C VAL A 87 6.44 7.82 10.39
N SER A 88 5.27 7.52 9.86
CA SER A 88 4.81 6.15 9.62
C SER A 88 4.16 6.00 8.25
N LEU A 89 4.18 4.78 7.71
CA LEU A 89 3.48 4.45 6.48
C LEU A 89 2.20 3.69 6.82
N SER A 90 1.06 4.24 6.43
CA SER A 90 -0.22 3.53 6.42
C SER A 90 -0.44 2.93 5.04
N ILE A 91 -0.51 1.60 4.98
CA ILE A 91 -0.72 0.81 3.77
C ILE A 91 -2.12 0.21 3.84
N ALA A 92 -2.95 0.48 2.84
CA ALA A 92 -4.30 -0.06 2.78
C ALA A 92 -4.60 -0.60 1.37
N VAL A 93 -5.08 -1.83 1.29
CA VAL A 93 -5.72 -2.36 0.08
C VAL A 93 -7.12 -1.76 0.02
N MET A 94 -7.45 -1.16 -1.12
CA MET A 94 -8.74 -0.53 -1.37
C MET A 94 -9.36 -1.19 -2.58
N ASP A 95 -10.69 -1.31 -2.60
CA ASP A 95 -11.42 -1.62 -3.82
C ASP A 95 -11.72 -0.33 -4.60
N TYR A 96 -11.69 -0.40 -5.92
CA TYR A 96 -12.16 0.68 -6.78
C TYR A 96 -13.61 0.39 -7.18
N ASP A 97 -14.55 0.88 -6.36
CA ASP A 97 -15.95 0.83 -6.71
C ASP A 97 -16.21 1.78 -7.89
N ARG A 98 -16.96 1.29 -8.88
CA ARG A 98 -17.25 2.01 -10.12
C ARG A 98 -18.45 2.93 -10.01
#